data_AF-A0A354ZEE2-F1
#
_entry.id   AF-A0A354ZEE2-F1
#
_cell.length_a   1.000
_cell.length_b   1.000
_cell.length_c   1.000
_cell.angle_alpha   90.00
_cell.angle_beta   90.00
_cell.angle_gamma   90.00
#
_symmetry.space_group_name_H-M   'P 1'
#
loop_
_entity.id
_entity.type
_entity.pdbx_description
1 polymer ?
#
loop_
_entity_poly.entity_id
_entity_poly.type
_entity_poly.pdbx_seq_one_letter_code
_entity_poly.pdbx_strand_id
1 'polypeptide(L)' 'MSDATSDAVIEVRDVCYTYMRGTPLARQALTDVNVRINRGELVAIIGRTGSGKSTLIQHFNGLLKP' A
#
# COMPACT_ATOMS: atom_id res chain seq x y z
N MET A 1 9.68 14.14 -21.51
CA MET A 1 8.67 13.13 -21.90
C MET A 1 7.50 13.39 -20.98
N SER A 2 6.39 13.86 -21.55
CA SER A 2 5.33 14.62 -20.86
C SER A 2 4.65 13.82 -19.74
N ASP A 3 4.68 14.38 -18.53
CA ASP A 3 3.66 14.13 -17.51
C ASP A 3 2.31 14.55 -18.11
N ALA A 4 1.63 13.60 -18.74
CA ALA A 4 0.19 13.70 -18.88
C ALA A 4 -0.34 13.85 -17.45
N THR A 5 -1.02 14.96 -17.16
CA THR A 5 -1.59 15.33 -15.86
C THR A 5 -2.09 14.09 -15.14
N SER A 6 -1.31 13.63 -14.16
CA SER A 6 -1.51 12.37 -13.48
C SER A 6 -2.82 12.43 -12.68
N ASP A 7 -3.91 11.90 -13.21
CA ASP A 7 -5.19 11.76 -12.49
C ASP A 7 -5.18 10.57 -11.51
N ALA A 8 -3.99 10.23 -11.01
CA ALA A 8 -3.82 9.26 -9.94
C ALA A 8 -4.45 9.82 -8.66
N VAL A 9 -5.43 9.10 -8.12
CA VAL A 9 -6.09 9.45 -6.85
C VAL A 9 -5.47 8.72 -5.66
N ILE A 10 -4.81 7.58 -5.90
CA ILE A 10 -3.99 6.87 -4.92
C ILE A 10 -2.67 6.53 -5.59
N GLU A 11 -1.57 6.87 -4.91
CA GLU A 11 -0.23 6.48 -5.32
C GLU A 11 0.57 6.02 -4.09
N VAL A 12 1.11 4.81 -4.19
CA VAL A 12 1.97 4.18 -3.20
C VAL A 12 3.27 3.83 -3.91
N ARG A 13 4.38 4.32 -3.37
CA ARG A 13 5.72 4.13 -3.93
C ARG A 13 6.63 3.52 -2.89
N ASP A 14 7.21 2.37 -3.22
CA ASP A 14 8.22 1.66 -2.42
C ASP A 14 7.84 1.46 -0.94
N VAL A 15 6.54 1.28 -0.64
CA VAL A 15 6.07 1.23 0.75
C VAL A 15 6.40 -0.12 1.37
N CYS A 16 7.18 -0.06 2.45
CA CYS A 16 7.47 -1.17 3.36
C CYS A 16 6.82 -0.92 4.71
N TYR A 17 6.23 -1.94 5.33
CA TYR A 17 5.65 -1.78 6.66
C TYR A 17 5.83 -3.03 7.51
N THR A 18 6.24 -2.82 8.76
CA THR A 18 6.51 -3.88 9.75
C THR A 18 5.73 -3.57 11.02
N TYR A 19 4.81 -4.44 11.42
CA TYR A 19 4.19 -4.33 12.75
C TYR A 19 5.18 -4.72 13.84
N MET A 20 5.06 -4.06 15.00
CA MET A 20 5.85 -4.34 16.21
C MET A 20 7.36 -4.39 15.93
N ARG A 21 7.83 -3.47 15.06
CA ARG A 21 9.23 -3.34 14.69
C ARG A 21 10.10 -3.20 15.95
N GLY A 22 11.20 -3.94 16.01
CA GLY A 22 12.10 -3.95 17.18
C GLY A 22 11.71 -4.94 18.30
N THR A 23 10.69 -5.78 18.09
CA THR A 23 10.30 -6.81 19.06
C THR A 23 10.47 -8.23 18.48
N PRO A 24 10.52 -9.29 19.32
CA PRO A 24 10.49 -10.68 18.84
C PRO A 24 9.23 -11.05 18.03
N LEU A 25 8.19 -10.23 18.11
CA LEU A 25 6.92 -10.42 17.38
C LEU A 25 6.86 -9.63 16.07
N ALA A 26 7.98 -8.99 15.66
CA ALA A 26 8.03 -8.19 14.44
C ALA A 26 7.53 -8.99 13.22
N ARG A 27 6.62 -8.39 12.46
CA ARG A 27 6.03 -9.03 11.27
C ARG A 27 5.99 -8.06 10.10
N GLN A 28 6.70 -8.40 9.04
CA GLN A 28 6.66 -7.67 7.78
C GLN A 28 5.32 -7.91 7.08
N ALA A 29 4.57 -6.82 6.88
CA ALA A 29 3.23 -6.86 6.29
C ALA A 29 3.22 -6.33 4.84
N LEU A 30 4.02 -5.31 4.54
CA LEU A 30 4.23 -4.78 3.19
C LEU A 30 5.71 -4.81 2.86
N THR A 31 6.04 -5.21 1.64
CA THR A 31 7.41 -5.29 1.13
C THR A 31 7.42 -4.64 -0.24
N ASP A 32 8.09 -3.49 -0.36
CA ASP A 32 8.30 -2.78 -1.62
C ASP A 32 7.03 -2.67 -2.48
N VAL A 33 5.95 -2.18 -1.86
CA VAL A 33 4.65 -2.12 -2.52
C VAL A 33 4.55 -0.86 -3.36
N ASN A 34 4.32 -1.06 -4.66
CA ASN A 34 4.13 -0.01 -5.66
C ASN A 34 2.74 -0.15 -6.28
N VAL A 35 1.87 0.84 -6.09
CA VAL A 35 0.49 0.85 -6.58
C VAL A 35 0.13 2.24 -7.06
N ARG A 36 -0.53 2.32 -8.22
CA ARG A 36 -1.09 3.55 -8.76
C ARG A 36 -2.51 3.28 -9.20
N ILE A 37 -3.45 4.07 -8.69
CA ILE A 37 -4.87 3.97 -9.01
C ILE A 37 -5.33 5.31 -9.55
N ASN A 38 -5.82 5.31 -10.79
CA ASN A 38 -6.33 6.49 -11.46
C ASN A 38 -7.81 6.72 -11.12
N ARG A 39 -8.27 7.95 -11.30
CA ARG A 39 -9.68 8.31 -11.10
C ARG A 39 -10.59 7.42 -11.95
N GLY A 40 -11.63 6.88 -11.33
CA GLY A 40 -12.62 6.05 -11.99
C GLY A 40 -12.22 4.58 -12.16
N GLU A 41 -11.00 4.19 -11.79
CA GLU A 41 -10.60 2.77 -11.81
C GLU A 41 -11.28 1.98 -10.68
N LEU A 42 -11.79 0.80 -11.03
CA LEU A 42 -12.25 -0.20 -10.07
C LEU A 42 -11.16 -1.26 -9.89
N VAL A 43 -10.53 -1.28 -8.70
CA VAL A 43 -9.41 -2.17 -8.42
C VAL A 43 -9.77 -3.16 -7.32
N ALA A 44 -9.49 -4.45 -7.55
CA ALA A 44 -9.63 -5.51 -6.56
C ALA A 44 -8.26 -5.92 -6.00
N ILE A 45 -8.12 -5.96 -4.68
CA ILE A 45 -6.92 -6.45 -3.99
C ILE A 45 -7.18 -7.85 -3.46
N ILE A 46 -6.53 -8.85 -4.04
CA ILE A 46 -6.72 -10.27 -3.72
C ILE A 46 -5.45 -10.90 -3.13
N GLY A 47 -5.62 -12.00 -2.40
CA GLY A 47 -4.50 -12.73 -1.78
C GLY A 47 -4.91 -13.46 -0.51
N ARG A 48 -4.07 -14.40 -0.06
CA ARG A 48 -4.32 -15.22 1.14
C ARG A 48 -4.46 -14.38 2.42
N THR A 49 -5.09 -14.93 3.45
CA THR A 49 -5.14 -14.29 4.77
C THR A 49 -3.73 -13.98 5.29
N GLY A 50 -3.54 -12.76 5.82
CA GLY A 50 -2.24 -12.32 6.34
C GLY A 50 -1.24 -11.80 5.31
N SER A 51 -1.63 -11.66 4.03
CA SER A 51 -0.75 -11.15 2.95
C SER A 51 -0.56 -9.63 2.91
N GLY A 52 -1.08 -8.88 3.89
CA GLY A 52 -0.91 -7.42 3.96
C GLY A 52 -2.01 -6.57 3.31
N LYS A 53 -3.07 -7.17 2.75
CA LYS A 53 -4.16 -6.42 2.06
C LYS A 53 -4.79 -5.32 2.92
N SER A 54 -5.25 -5.68 4.13
CA SER A 54 -5.84 -4.71 5.06
C SER A 54 -4.83 -3.65 5.49
N THR A 55 -3.56 -4.03 5.67
CA THR A 55 -2.47 -3.09 5.97
C THR A 55 -2.27 -2.10 4.82
N LEU A 56 -2.29 -2.54 3.57
CA LEU A 56 -2.20 -1.66 2.40
C LEU A 56 -3.37 -0.67 2.34
N ILE A 57 -4.61 -1.15 2.54
CA ILE A 57 -5.81 -0.30 2.57
C ILE A 57 -5.75 0.72 3.72
N GLN A 58 -5.19 0.33 4.87
CA GLN A 58 -4.97 1.25 6.00
C GLN A 58 -3.93 2.35 5.69
N HIS A 59 -3.04 2.16 4.72
CA HIS A 59 -2.16 3.24 4.25
C HIS A 59 -2.90 4.19 3.31
N PHE A 60 -3.82 3.68 2.48
CA PHE A 60 -4.60 4.52 1.57
C PHE A 60 -5.46 5.56 2.30
N ASN A 61 -6.00 5.21 3.46
CA ASN A 61 -6.84 6.11 4.26
C ASN A 61 -6.07 6.82 5.40
N GLY A 62 -4.74 6.69 5.44
CA GLY A 62 -3.89 7.38 6.42
C GLY A 62 -3.97 6.85 7.85
N LEU A 63 -4.59 5.69 8.09
CA LEU A 63 -4.59 5.04 9.41
C LEU A 63 -3.22 4.50 9.80
N LEU A 64 -2.41 4.14 8.81
CA LEU A 64 -0.99 3.79 8.98
C LEU A 64 -0.12 4.69 8.10
N LYS A 65 1.09 4.96 8.58
CA LYS A 65 2.13 5.68 7.85
C LYS A 65 3.27 4.70 7.49
N PRO A 66 3.95 4.90 6.34
CA PRO A 66 5.11 4.10 5.95
C PRO A 66 6.19 3.99 7.04
#